data_AF-A0A853M3Q4-F1
#
_entry.id   AF-A0A853M3Q4-F1
#
_cell.length_a   1.000
_cell.length_b   1.000
_cell.length_c   1.000
_cell.angle_alpha   90.00
_cell.angle_beta   90.00
_cell.angle_gamma   90.00
#
_symmetry.space_group_name_H-M   'P 1'
#
loop_
_entity.id
_entity.type
_entity.pdbx_description
1 polymer ?
#
loop_
_entity_poly.entity_id
_entity_poly.type
_entity_poly.pdbx_seq_one_letter_code
_entity_poly.pdbx_strand_id
1 'polypeptide(L)' 'MNRVPLLVGVAIVVLLAVLAAPIKQRCGAPGFSCASALDNDGNLHFYYEVEPVGVYLAEITTGTNIAFFYSSGENLVKAR' A
#
# COMPACT_ATOMS: atom_id res chain seq x y z
N MET A 1 36.33 -18.86 10.47
CA MET A 1 35.55 -18.04 9.51
C MET A 1 34.47 -17.29 10.24
N ASN A 2 34.49 -15.96 10.20
CA ASN A 2 33.48 -15.13 10.85
C ASN A 2 32.19 -15.13 10.00
N ARG A 3 31.07 -15.62 10.55
CA ARG A 3 29.78 -15.71 9.84
C ARG A 3 28.95 -14.42 9.93
N VAL A 4 29.38 -13.46 10.76
CA VAL A 4 28.71 -12.18 10.96
C VAL A 4 28.40 -11.43 9.66
N PRO A 5 29.34 -11.23 8.70
CA PRO A 5 29.02 -10.50 7.46
C PRO A 5 27.93 -11.19 6.63
N LEU A 6 27.91 -12.53 6.61
CA LEU A 6 26.87 -13.29 5.92
C LEU A 6 25.50 -13.07 6.59
N LEU A 7 25.43 -13.15 7.92
CA LEU A 7 24.18 -12.95 8.66
C LEU A 7 23.63 -11.54 8.46
N VAL A 8 24.50 -10.53 8.48
CA VAL A 8 24.11 -9.13 8.20
C VAL A 8 23.57 -9.00 6.77
N GLY A 9 24.26 -9.58 5.78
CA GLY A 9 23.79 -9.56 4.40
C GLY A 9 22.41 -10.19 4.23
N VAL A 10 22.19 -11.36 4.84
CA VAL A 10 20.87 -12.03 4.80
C VAL A 10 19.79 -11.18 5.47
N ALA A 11 20.08 -10.60 6.62
CA ALA A 11 19.13 -9.74 7.33
C ALA A 11 18.69 -8.54 6.49
N ILE A 12 19.63 -7.89 5.80
CA ILE A 12 19.33 -6.75 4.91
C ILE A 12 18.43 -7.19 3.76
N VAL A 13 18.74 -8.32 3.11
CA VAL A 13 17.93 -8.83 1.99
C VAL A 13 16.50 -9.15 2.43
N VAL A 14 16.35 -9.78 3.60
CA VAL A 14 15.03 -10.09 4.17
C VAL A 14 14.25 -8.81 4.46
N LEU A 15 14.90 -7.80 5.06
CA LEU A 15 14.27 -6.51 5.34
C LEU A 15 13.77 -5.83 4.05
N LEU A 16 14.61 -5.79 3.01
CA LEU A 16 14.23 -5.22 1.72
C LEU A 16 13.06 -5.97 1.08
N ALA A 17 13.05 -7.31 1.18
CA ALA A 17 11.95 -8.12 0.68
C ALA A 17 10.63 -7.82 1.40
N VAL A 18 10.65 -7.62 2.73
CA VAL A 18 9.47 -7.22 3.50
C VAL A 18 8.99 -5.82 3.10
N LEU A 19 9.90 -4.87 2.93
CA LEU A 19 9.55 -3.51 2.49
C LEU A 19 8.99 -3.46 1.07
N ALA A 20 9.39 -4.38 0.21
CA ALA A 20 8.88 -4.54 -1.15
C ALA A 20 7.61 -5.40 -1.23
N ALA A 21 7.14 -5.98 -0.12
CA ALA A 21 5.93 -6.79 -0.13
C ALA A 21 4.71 -5.92 -0.52
N PRO A 22 3.79 -6.45 -1.35
CA PRO A 22 2.62 -5.69 -1.78
C PRO A 22 1.58 -5.60 -0.67
N ILE A 23 1.04 -4.40 -0.46
CA ILE A 23 -0.12 -4.14 0.41
C ILE A 23 -1.16 -3.35 -0.37
N LYS A 24 -2.44 -3.67 -0.16
CA LYS A 24 -3.56 -2.97 -0.81
C LYS A 24 -4.08 -1.86 0.09
N GLN A 25 -3.86 -0.61 -0.30
CA GLN A 25 -4.43 0.58 0.34
C GLN A 25 -5.68 1.05 -0.37
N ARG A 26 -6.66 1.51 0.40
CA ARG A 26 -7.86 2.18 -0.13
C ARG A 26 -7.65 3.69 -0.06
N CYS A 27 -8.16 4.38 -1.06
CA CYS A 27 -8.18 5.84 -1.10
C CYS A 27 -6.80 6.51 -1.14
N GLY A 28 -5.81 5.83 -1.73
CA GLY A 28 -4.49 6.37 -2.03
C GLY A 28 -3.52 6.35 -0.85
N ALA A 29 -3.94 6.73 0.36
CA ALA A 29 -3.06 6.75 1.53
C ALA A 29 -3.80 6.40 2.83
N PRO A 30 -3.12 5.88 3.86
CA PRO A 30 -3.73 5.55 5.14
C PRO A 30 -4.43 6.76 5.78
N GLY A 31 -5.70 6.58 6.15
CA GLY A 31 -6.52 7.63 6.77
C GLY A 31 -7.23 8.55 5.77
N PHE A 32 -6.96 8.42 4.47
CA PHE A 32 -7.67 9.18 3.45
C PHE A 32 -9.05 8.57 3.17
N SER A 33 -9.98 9.42 2.75
CA SER A 33 -11.33 9.01 2.35
C SER A 33 -11.54 9.28 0.87
N CYS A 34 -12.09 8.29 0.17
CA CYS A 34 -12.44 8.42 -1.24
C CYS A 34 -13.68 9.33 -1.34
N ALA A 35 -13.63 10.35 -2.18
CA ALA A 35 -14.85 11.00 -2.64
C ALA A 35 -15.55 10.04 -3.61
N SER A 36 -16.58 9.35 -3.15
CA SER A 36 -17.34 8.38 -3.95
C SER A 36 -18.82 8.67 -3.87
N ALA A 37 -19.48 8.75 -5.02
CA ALA A 37 -20.94 8.82 -5.12
C ALA A 37 -21.49 7.43 -5.47
N LEU A 38 -22.79 7.22 -5.24
CA LEU A 38 -23.46 6.02 -5.73
C LEU A 38 -23.60 6.11 -7.26
N ASP A 39 -23.29 5.02 -7.96
CA ASP A 39 -23.65 4.86 -9.37
C ASP A 39 -25.17 4.60 -9.54
N ASN A 40 -25.62 4.49 -10.79
CA ASN A 40 -27.02 4.21 -11.13
C ASN A 40 -27.51 2.83 -10.62
N ASP A 41 -26.58 1.91 -10.33
CA ASP A 41 -26.85 0.56 -9.82
C ASP A 41 -26.78 0.50 -8.28
N GLY A 42 -26.48 1.62 -7.62
CA GLY A 42 -26.38 1.76 -6.17
C GLY A 42 -25.04 1.29 -5.57
N ASN A 43 -23.96 1.26 -6.35
CA ASN A 43 -22.62 0.90 -5.89
C ASN A 43 -21.78 2.12 -5.53
N LEU A 44 -20.95 1.96 -4.50
CA LEU A 44 -19.86 2.85 -4.13
C LEU A 44 -18.57 2.39 -4.80
N HIS A 45 -17.85 3.35 -5.37
CA HIS A 45 -16.59 3.16 -6.07
C HIS A 45 -15.41 3.50 -5.14
N PHE A 46 -14.60 2.51 -4.79
CA PHE A 46 -13.42 2.70 -3.93
C PHE A 46 -12.13 2.54 -4.71
N TYR A 47 -11.47 3.66 -4.98
CA TYR A 47 -10.10 3.65 -5.50
C TYR A 47 -9.16 2.92 -4.54
N TYR A 48 -8.24 2.14 -5.10
CA TYR A 48 -7.21 1.46 -4.34
C TYR A 48 -5.87 1.47 -5.08
N GLU A 49 -4.81 1.36 -4.30
CA GLU A 49 -3.44 1.19 -4.78
C GLU A 49 -2.85 -0.07 -4.13
N VAL A 50 -2.08 -0.82 -4.89
CA VAL A 50 -1.24 -1.91 -4.39
C VAL A 50 0.18 -1.40 -4.40
N GLU A 51 0.72 -1.13 -3.22
CA GLU A 51 1.98 -0.44 -3.03
C GLU A 51 2.95 -1.29 -2.18
N PRO A 52 4.26 -0.97 -2.18
CA PRO A 52 5.19 -1.59 -1.25
C PRO A 52 4.85 -1.19 0.20
N VAL A 53 5.00 -2.12 1.15
CA VAL A 53 4.89 -1.81 2.59
C VAL A 53 5.79 -0.64 3.00
N GLY A 54 6.95 -0.48 2.37
CA GLY A 54 7.82 0.67 2.61
C GLY A 54 7.18 2.02 2.27
N VAL A 55 6.37 2.09 1.20
CA VAL A 55 5.63 3.31 0.83
C VAL A 55 4.53 3.57 1.85
N TYR A 56 3.72 2.55 2.15
CA TYR A 56 2.69 2.63 3.20
C TYR A 56 3.22 3.20 4.52
N LEU A 57 4.37 2.70 4.99
CA LEU A 57 5.01 3.20 6.21
C LEU A 57 5.48 4.64 6.07
N ALA A 58 6.05 5.01 4.91
CA ALA A 58 6.46 6.38 4.65
C ALA A 58 5.25 7.33 4.69
N GLU A 59 4.14 6.98 4.03
CA GLU A 59 2.91 7.79 4.02
C GLU A 59 2.32 8.00 5.42
N ILE A 60 2.34 6.98 6.28
CA ILE A 60 1.94 7.14 7.70
C ILE A 60 2.82 8.18 8.39
N THR A 61 4.13 8.12 8.16
CA THR A 61 5.09 8.99 8.85
C THR A 61 5.06 10.43 8.34
N THR A 62 4.81 10.63 7.05
CA THR A 62 4.81 11.96 6.41
C THR A 62 3.42 12.59 6.35
N GLY A 63 2.35 11.79 6.45
CA GLY A 63 0.98 12.25 6.25
C GLY A 63 0.67 12.67 4.81
N THR A 64 1.48 12.23 3.84
CA THR A 64 1.35 12.57 2.43
C THR A 64 0.97 11.35 1.61
N ASN A 65 0.25 11.54 0.51
CA ASN A 65 0.13 10.51 -0.52
C ASN A 65 1.39 10.49 -1.40
N ILE A 66 2.03 9.34 -1.52
CA ILE A 66 3.20 9.09 -2.36
C ILE A 66 2.71 8.25 -3.53
N ALA A 67 2.73 8.81 -4.75
CA ALA A 67 2.29 8.13 -5.97
C ALA A 67 3.30 7.06 -6.47
N PHE A 68 3.65 6.10 -5.61
CA PHE A 68 4.48 4.95 -5.94
C PHE A 68 3.76 3.65 -5.57
N PHE A 69 3.21 3.00 -6.58
CA PHE A 69 2.45 1.76 -6.45
C PHE A 69 2.81 0.78 -7.57
N TYR A 70 2.64 -0.51 -7.31
CA TYR A 70 2.79 -1.57 -8.31
C TYR A 70 1.60 -1.62 -9.26
N SER A 71 0.39 -1.39 -8.75
CA SER A 71 -0.84 -1.29 -9.55
C SER A 71 -1.90 -0.51 -8.80
N SER A 72 -2.89 0.00 -9.51
CA SER A 72 -4.05 0.67 -8.93
C SER A 72 -5.34 0.27 -9.65
N GLY A 73 -6.49 0.58 -9.05
CA GLY A 73 -7.78 0.26 -9.62
C GLY A 73 -8.92 0.67 -8.72
N GLU A 74 -10.08 0.05 -8.95
CA GLU A 74 -11.31 0.39 -8.23
C GLU A 74 -12.05 -0.85 -7.77
N ASN A 75 -12.61 -0.82 -6.56
CA ASN A 75 -13.53 -1.85 -6.08
C ASN A 75 -14.94 -1.28 -6.00
N LEU A 76 -15.92 -2.05 -6.47
CA LEU A 76 -17.33 -1.75 -6.33
C LEU A 76 -17.87 -2.39 -5.05
N VAL A 77 -18.58 -1.62 -4.23
CA VAL A 77 -19.23 -2.11 -3.01
C VAL A 77 -20.67 -1.59 -3.00
N LYS A 78 -21.64 -2.49 -2.89
CA LYS A 78 -23.06 -2.10 -2.87
C LYS A 78 -23.39 -1.28 -1.62
N ALA A 79 -24.06 -0.14 -1.80
CA ALA A 79 -24.61 0.60 -0.68
C ALA A 79 -25.76 -0.21 -0.06
N ARG A 80 -25.71 -0.40 1.26
CA ARG A 80 -26.67 -1.22 2.02
C ARG A 80 -28.01 -0.53 2.20
#